data_AF-A0A962V2E6-F1
#
_entry.id   AF-A0A962V2E6-F1
#
_cell.length_a   1.000
_cell.length_b   1.000
_cell.length_c   1.000
_cell.angle_alpha   90.00
_cell.angle_beta   90.00
_cell.angle_gamma   90.00
#
_symmetry.space_group_name_H-M   'P 1'
#
loop_
_entity.id
_entity.type
_entity.pdbx_description
1 polymer ?
#
loop_
_entity_poly.entity_id
_entity_poly.type
_entity_poly.pdbx_seq_one_letter_code
_entity_poly.pdbx_strand_id
1 'polypeptide(L)'
;EVLWSQRLVLPGVRFAVDAYLNFARQAPWEEAICSSLTELFAPTIHKQRLDDWPDKYPWIEPSGLDYFRNRLGQAHRDVEHGLAETLQHFDTRAKQDRAIEIVKFKLQVLWSMLDAMYMAYMLNMPPFFNVEGEL
;
A
#
# COMPACT_ATOMS: atom_id res chain seq x y z
N GLU A 1 23.14 5.81 -0.44
CA GLU A 1 23.40 4.80 0.60
C GLU A 1 22.19 4.55 1.52
N VAL A 2 21.58 5.62 2.09
CA VAL A 2 20.44 5.50 3.01
C VAL A 2 19.20 4.81 2.40
N LEU A 3 18.78 5.21 1.19
CA LEU A 3 17.57 4.68 0.53
C LEU A 3 17.58 3.14 0.41
N TRP A 4 18.74 2.57 0.04
CA TRP A 4 18.89 1.13 -0.20
C TRP A 4 19.11 0.33 1.08
N SER A 5 19.54 0.97 2.18
CA SER A 5 19.80 0.29 3.45
C SER A 5 18.54 -0.18 4.18
N GLN A 6 17.37 0.34 3.81
CA GLN A 6 16.09 0.12 4.51
C GLN A 6 16.09 0.47 6.01
N ARG A 7 17.14 1.11 6.54
CA ARG A 7 17.28 1.42 7.97
C ARG A 7 16.23 2.39 8.52
N LEU A 8 15.55 3.12 7.64
CA LEU A 8 14.44 4.03 7.98
C LEU A 8 13.06 3.36 7.88
N VAL A 9 12.99 2.09 7.47
CA VAL A 9 11.71 1.36 7.39
C VAL A 9 11.32 0.93 8.79
N LEU A 10 10.25 1.53 9.31
CA LEU A 10 9.69 1.20 10.61
C LEU A 10 9.27 -0.28 10.67
N PRO A 11 9.45 -0.96 11.81
CA PRO A 11 9.09 -2.37 11.96
C PRO A 11 7.59 -2.62 11.69
N GLY A 12 6.70 -1.71 12.10
CA GLY A 12 5.26 -1.82 11.78
C GLY A 12 4.96 -1.75 10.29
N VAL A 13 5.67 -0.89 9.54
CA VAL A 13 5.58 -0.84 8.07
C VAL A 13 6.10 -2.14 7.46
N ARG A 14 7.25 -2.63 7.93
CA ARG A 14 7.85 -3.88 7.45
C ARG A 14 6.90 -5.06 7.65
N PHE A 15 6.34 -5.24 8.85
CA PHE A 15 5.44 -6.35 9.12
C PHE A 15 4.14 -6.28 8.32
N ALA A 16 3.57 -5.09 8.09
CA ALA A 16 2.40 -4.94 7.24
C ALA A 16 2.69 -5.36 5.78
N VAL A 17 3.83 -4.92 5.23
CA VAL A 17 4.26 -5.30 3.87
C VAL A 17 4.60 -6.78 3.78
N ASP A 18 5.30 -7.34 4.77
CA ASP A 18 5.64 -8.77 4.84
C ASP A 18 4.38 -9.64 4.95
N ALA A 19 3.35 -9.19 5.66
CA ALA A 19 2.06 -9.88 5.71
C ALA A 19 1.44 -10.00 4.31
N TYR A 20 1.53 -8.95 3.49
CA TYR A 20 1.04 -8.99 2.11
C TYR A 20 1.85 -9.94 1.23
N LEU A 21 3.17 -9.93 1.35
CA LEU A 21 4.04 -10.87 0.64
C LEU A 21 3.76 -12.33 1.05
N ASN A 22 3.61 -12.58 2.36
CA ASN A 22 3.35 -13.91 2.89
C ASN A 22 1.97 -14.43 2.46
N PHE A 23 0.95 -13.55 2.43
CA PHE A 23 -0.36 -13.89 1.87
C PHE A 23 -0.23 -14.35 0.41
N ALA A 24 0.44 -13.56 -0.44
CA ALA A 24 0.62 -13.91 -1.85
C ALA A 24 1.44 -15.20 -2.07
N ARG A 25 2.33 -15.55 -1.13
CA ARG A 25 3.11 -16.81 -1.18
C ARG A 25 2.31 -18.05 -0.78
N GLN A 26 1.29 -17.90 0.06
CA GLN A 26 0.61 -19.01 0.71
C GLN A 26 -0.82 -19.24 0.20
N ALA A 27 -1.51 -18.17 -0.20
CA ALA A 27 -2.87 -18.23 -0.71
C ALA A 27 -2.90 -18.79 -2.15
N PRO A 28 -4.06 -19.32 -2.61
CA PRO A 28 -4.28 -19.59 -4.02
C PRO A 28 -4.00 -18.35 -4.87
N TRP A 29 -3.51 -18.54 -6.09
CA TRP A 29 -3.07 -17.42 -6.95
C TRP A 29 -4.22 -16.47 -7.30
N GLU A 30 -5.47 -16.98 -7.35
CA GLU A 30 -6.68 -16.19 -7.57
C GLU A 30 -6.93 -15.22 -6.41
N GLU A 31 -6.71 -15.67 -5.16
CA GLU A 31 -6.81 -14.84 -3.97
C GLU A 31 -5.69 -13.79 -3.94
N ALA A 32 -4.47 -14.17 -4.35
CA ALA A 32 -3.35 -13.25 -4.49
C ALA A 32 -3.65 -12.16 -5.53
N ILE A 33 -4.23 -12.49 -6.69
CA ILE A 33 -4.66 -11.50 -7.69
C ILE A 33 -5.77 -10.61 -7.13
N CYS A 34 -6.79 -11.19 -6.50
CA CYS A 34 -7.91 -10.45 -5.91
C CYS A 34 -7.41 -9.38 -4.91
N SER A 35 -6.36 -9.68 -4.15
CA SER A 35 -5.77 -8.74 -3.20
C SER A 35 -5.09 -7.51 -3.84
N SER A 36 -4.86 -7.50 -5.16
CA SER A 36 -4.36 -6.33 -5.89
C SER A 36 -5.43 -5.27 -6.13
N LEU A 37 -6.73 -5.61 -6.03
CA LEU A 37 -7.86 -4.76 -6.45
C LEU A 37 -8.02 -3.43 -5.70
N THR A 38 -7.26 -3.19 -4.63
CA THR A 38 -7.09 -1.82 -4.10
C THR A 38 -6.56 -0.83 -5.15
N GLU A 39 -5.95 -1.31 -6.22
CA GLU A 39 -5.53 -0.48 -7.35
C GLU A 39 -6.70 0.20 -8.08
N LEU A 40 -7.94 -0.28 -7.93
CA LEU A 40 -9.15 0.44 -8.35
C LEU A 40 -9.23 1.86 -7.76
N PHE A 41 -8.62 2.07 -6.58
CA PHE A 41 -8.65 3.33 -5.86
C PHE A 41 -7.36 4.16 -6.00
N ALA A 42 -6.29 3.57 -6.53
CA ALA A 42 -4.97 4.20 -6.63
C ALA A 42 -4.94 5.46 -7.52
N PRO A 43 -5.65 5.53 -8.67
CA PRO A 43 -5.63 6.72 -9.51
C PRO A 43 -6.10 8.00 -8.78
N THR A 44 -7.14 7.88 -7.95
CA THR A 44 -7.69 9.02 -7.20
C THR A 44 -6.65 9.64 -6.27
N ILE A 45 -5.97 8.82 -5.46
CA ILE A 45 -4.97 9.33 -4.52
C ILE A 45 -3.71 9.84 -5.23
N HIS A 46 -3.32 9.24 -6.36
CA HIS A 46 -2.20 9.74 -7.17
C HIS A 46 -2.51 11.10 -7.79
N LYS A 47 -3.71 11.27 -8.35
CA LYS A 47 -4.17 12.54 -8.89
C LYS A 47 -4.21 13.62 -7.81
N GLN A 48 -4.76 13.32 -6.64
CA GLN A 48 -4.80 14.27 -5.53
C GLN A 48 -3.41 14.78 -5.13
N ARG A 49 -2.39 13.91 -5.12
CA ARG A 49 -1.01 14.33 -4.83
C ARG A 49 -0.44 15.24 -5.92
N LEU A 50 -0.70 14.92 -7.19
CA LEU A 50 -0.25 15.72 -8.33
C LEU A 50 -0.89 17.11 -8.36
N ASP A 51 -2.16 17.20 -7.96
CA ASP A 51 -2.91 18.44 -7.91
C ASP A 51 -2.50 19.30 -6.71
N ASP A 52 -2.28 18.71 -5.52
CA ASP A 52 -2.09 19.45 -4.27
C ASP A 52 -0.63 19.73 -3.88
N TRP A 53 0.30 18.79 -4.15
CA TRP A 53 1.65 18.86 -3.57
C TRP A 53 2.51 20.01 -4.11
N PRO A 54 2.46 20.40 -5.40
CA PRO A 54 3.25 21.53 -5.90
C PRO A 54 2.97 22.83 -5.14
N ASP A 55 1.71 23.07 -4.75
CA ASP A 55 1.31 24.28 -4.03
C ASP A 55 1.63 24.18 -2.53
N LYS A 56 1.36 23.02 -1.90
CA LYS A 56 1.54 22.83 -0.45
C LYS A 56 3.00 22.60 -0.04
N TYR A 57 3.79 21.99 -0.92
CA TYR A 57 5.16 21.57 -0.67
C TYR A 57 6.08 21.95 -1.85
N PRO A 58 6.26 23.25 -2.15
CA PRO A 58 6.94 23.72 -3.35
C PRO A 58 8.45 23.38 -3.40
N TRP A 59 9.00 22.90 -2.30
CA TRP A 59 10.37 22.42 -2.20
C TRP A 59 10.58 21.00 -2.77
N ILE A 60 9.50 20.27 -3.08
CA ILE A 60 9.59 18.97 -3.75
C ILE A 60 9.92 19.20 -5.23
N GLU A 61 11.00 18.62 -5.71
CA GLU A 61 11.37 18.70 -7.13
C GLU A 61 10.29 18.09 -8.04
N PRO A 62 9.94 18.71 -9.19
CA PRO A 62 8.89 18.21 -10.07
C PRO A 62 9.09 16.78 -10.59
N SER A 63 10.36 16.35 -10.73
CA SER A 63 10.75 14.99 -11.10
C SER A 63 10.38 13.96 -10.02
N GLY A 64 10.31 14.37 -8.75
CA GLY A 64 9.87 13.52 -7.64
C GLY A 64 8.42 13.05 -7.75
N LEU A 65 7.61 13.68 -8.61
CA LEU A 65 6.21 13.33 -8.85
C LEU A 65 6.00 12.38 -10.06
N ASP A 66 7.06 12.05 -10.80
CA ASP A 66 6.97 11.22 -12.02
C ASP A 66 6.38 9.84 -11.75
N TYR A 67 6.66 9.26 -10.57
CA TYR A 67 6.05 7.99 -10.16
C TYR A 67 4.52 8.05 -10.17
N PHE A 68 3.92 9.11 -9.62
CA PHE A 68 2.46 9.25 -9.59
C PHE A 68 1.88 9.46 -10.99
N ARG A 69 2.55 10.24 -11.86
CA ARG A 69 2.15 10.43 -13.26
C ARG A 69 2.12 9.11 -14.02
N ASN A 70 3.18 8.30 -13.88
CA ASN A 70 3.29 7.01 -14.55
C ASN A 70 2.23 6.01 -14.07
N ARG A 71 1.94 5.99 -12.75
CA ARG A 71 0.92 5.09 -12.19
C ARG A 71 -0.51 5.40 -12.66
N LEU A 72 -0.83 6.65 -13.01
CA LEU A 72 -2.14 6.97 -13.62
C LEU A 72 -2.36 6.25 -14.95
N GLY A 73 -1.32 6.12 -15.78
CA GLY A 73 -1.40 5.41 -17.05
C GLY A 73 -1.29 3.89 -16.93
N GLN A 74 -0.59 3.38 -15.91
CA GLN A 74 -0.37 1.95 -15.70
C GLN A 74 -1.53 1.25 -14.97
N ALA A 75 -2.10 1.90 -13.94
CA ALA A 75 -3.09 1.29 -13.06
C ALA A 75 -4.35 0.80 -13.80
N HIS A 76 -4.73 1.43 -14.92
CA HIS A 76 -5.90 1.00 -15.69
C HIS A 76 -5.75 -0.42 -16.26
N ARG A 77 -4.57 -0.79 -16.78
CA ARG A 77 -4.37 -2.10 -17.42
C ARG A 77 -4.29 -3.23 -16.40
N ASP A 78 -3.58 -3.00 -15.29
CA ASP A 78 -3.38 -4.00 -14.25
C ASP A 78 -4.71 -4.33 -13.54
N VAL A 79 -5.53 -3.31 -13.32
CA VAL A 79 -6.84 -3.43 -12.68
C VAL A 79 -7.87 -4.13 -13.55
N GLU A 80 -7.91 -3.85 -14.86
CA GLU A 80 -8.87 -4.50 -15.77
C GLU A 80 -8.67 -6.02 -15.78
N HIS A 81 -7.42 -6.46 -15.89
CA HIS A 81 -7.09 -7.88 -15.84
C HIS A 81 -7.42 -8.48 -14.46
N GLY A 82 -6.94 -7.88 -13.37
CA GLY A 82 -7.18 -8.38 -12.02
C GLY A 82 -8.67 -8.46 -11.66
N LEU A 83 -9.48 -7.49 -12.12
CA LEU A 83 -10.91 -7.47 -11.92
C LEU A 83 -11.61 -8.57 -12.72
N ALA A 84 -11.24 -8.76 -13.99
CA ALA A 84 -11.80 -9.82 -14.83
C ALA A 84 -11.52 -11.21 -14.23
N GLU A 85 -10.27 -11.48 -13.84
CA GLU A 85 -9.89 -12.74 -13.20
C GLU A 85 -10.64 -12.98 -11.89
N THR A 86 -10.79 -11.93 -11.07
CA THR A 86 -11.55 -12.02 -9.81
C THR A 86 -13.03 -12.33 -10.08
N LEU A 87 -13.66 -11.62 -11.01
CA LEU A 87 -15.08 -11.85 -11.33
C LEU A 87 -15.32 -13.24 -11.93
N GLN A 88 -14.35 -13.78 -12.68
CA GLN A 88 -14.43 -15.12 -13.25
C GLN A 88 -14.31 -16.23 -12.18
N HIS A 89 -13.38 -16.10 -11.22
CA HIS A 89 -13.09 -17.16 -10.25
C HIS A 89 -13.99 -17.12 -9.00
N PHE A 90 -14.48 -15.93 -8.63
CA PHE A 90 -15.30 -15.70 -7.44
C PHE A 90 -16.79 -15.65 -7.80
N ASP A 91 -17.28 -16.75 -8.36
CA ASP A 91 -18.59 -16.92 -9.02
C ASP A 91 -19.75 -17.35 -8.10
N THR A 92 -19.47 -17.60 -6.83
CA THR A 92 -20.48 -17.97 -5.84
C THR A 92 -20.50 -16.97 -4.69
N ARG A 93 -21.63 -16.88 -3.98
CA ARG A 93 -21.75 -15.96 -2.84
C ARG A 93 -20.64 -16.14 -1.80
N ALA A 94 -20.34 -17.40 -1.45
CA ALA A 94 -19.29 -17.70 -0.47
C ALA A 94 -17.90 -17.22 -0.95
N LYS A 95 -17.58 -17.39 -2.24
CA LYS A 95 -16.34 -16.85 -2.81
C LYS A 95 -16.37 -15.33 -2.82
N GLN A 96 -17.46 -14.69 -3.24
CA GLN A 96 -17.57 -13.23 -3.25
C GLN A 96 -17.36 -12.62 -1.86
N ASP A 97 -17.93 -13.22 -0.82
CA ASP A 97 -17.69 -12.80 0.56
C ASP A 97 -16.19 -12.95 0.92
N ARG A 98 -15.54 -14.03 0.49
CA ARG A 98 -14.09 -14.21 0.64
C ARG A 98 -13.27 -13.14 -0.11
N ALA A 99 -13.64 -12.77 -1.33
CA ALA A 99 -12.99 -11.69 -2.09
C ALA A 99 -13.05 -10.36 -1.33
N ILE A 100 -14.22 -10.03 -0.77
CA ILE A 100 -14.39 -8.82 0.04
C ILE A 100 -13.47 -8.84 1.26
N GLU A 101 -13.37 -9.97 1.97
CA GLU A 101 -12.44 -10.11 3.10
C GLU A 101 -10.97 -9.98 2.69
N ILE A 102 -10.58 -10.47 1.51
CA ILE A 102 -9.23 -10.30 0.97
C ILE A 102 -8.93 -8.82 0.68
N VAL A 103 -9.87 -8.10 0.06
CA VAL A 103 -9.70 -6.67 -0.20
C VAL A 103 -9.66 -5.88 1.12
N LYS A 104 -10.47 -6.25 2.13
CA LYS A 104 -10.39 -5.66 3.47
C LYS A 104 -9.03 -5.90 4.12
N PHE A 105 -8.48 -7.12 4.04
CA PHE A 105 -7.13 -7.42 4.51
C PHE A 105 -6.09 -6.50 3.84
N LYS A 106 -6.16 -6.32 2.52
CA LYS A 106 -5.27 -5.40 1.81
C LYS A 106 -5.41 -3.96 2.31
N LEU A 107 -6.64 -3.50 2.56
CA LEU A 107 -6.88 -2.17 3.13
C LEU A 107 -6.26 -2.03 4.53
N GLN A 108 -6.36 -3.07 5.37
CA GLN A 108 -5.72 -3.10 6.69
C GLN A 108 -4.20 -3.01 6.59
N VAL A 109 -3.56 -3.71 5.64
CA VAL A 109 -2.11 -3.58 5.39
C VAL A 109 -1.75 -2.12 5.10
N LEU A 110 -2.45 -1.47 4.17
CA LEU A 110 -2.19 -0.08 3.80
C LEU A 110 -2.40 0.87 4.99
N TRP A 111 -3.43 0.61 5.80
CA TRP A 111 -3.76 1.42 6.96
C TRP A 111 -2.69 1.28 8.06
N SER A 112 -2.27 0.06 8.39
CA SER A 112 -1.26 -0.19 9.42
C SER A 112 0.10 0.41 9.09
N MET A 113 0.44 0.52 7.80
CA MET A 113 1.64 1.26 7.37
C MET A 113 1.55 2.74 7.79
N LEU A 114 0.39 3.37 7.59
CA LEU A 114 0.16 4.76 7.97
C LEU A 114 0.10 4.93 9.49
N ASP A 115 -0.49 3.99 10.22
CA ASP A 115 -0.51 4.02 11.70
C ASP A 115 0.92 4.03 12.26
N ALA A 116 1.80 3.16 11.74
CA ALA A 116 3.19 3.12 12.16
C ALA A 116 3.93 4.44 11.87
N MET A 117 3.71 5.02 10.69
CA MET A 117 4.28 6.33 10.34
C MET A 117 3.72 7.46 11.22
N TYR A 118 2.43 7.42 11.55
CA TYR A 118 1.79 8.41 12.41
C TYR A 118 2.36 8.36 13.83
N MET A 119 2.51 7.17 14.40
CA MET A 119 3.14 6.98 15.71
C MET A 119 4.56 7.57 15.74
N ALA A 120 5.38 7.24 14.75
CA ALA A 120 6.78 7.66 14.73
C ALA A 120 6.94 9.17 14.45
N TYR A 121 6.22 9.71 13.47
CA TYR A 121 6.51 11.04 12.90
C TYR A 121 5.50 12.13 13.27
N MET A 122 4.30 11.78 13.73
CA MET A 122 3.32 12.76 14.20
C MET A 122 3.24 12.81 15.73
N LEU A 123 3.34 11.65 16.38
CA LEU A 123 3.27 11.57 17.85
C LEU A 123 4.64 11.53 18.53
N ASN A 124 5.73 11.52 17.76
CA ASN A 124 7.10 11.39 18.28
C ASN A 124 7.27 10.16 19.20
N MET A 125 6.57 9.07 18.87
CA MET A 125 6.66 7.78 19.55
C MET A 125 7.22 6.71 18.59
N PRO A 126 8.45 6.87 18.07
CA PRO A 126 9.09 5.80 17.31
C PRO A 126 9.32 4.57 18.20
N PRO A 127 9.66 3.40 17.63
CA PRO A 127 10.01 2.22 18.41
C PRO A 127 11.04 2.54 19.49
N PHE A 128 10.75 2.11 20.71
CA PHE A 128 11.62 2.29 21.89
C PHE A 128 11.89 3.75 22.33
N PHE A 129 11.03 4.70 21.96
CA PHE A 129 11.17 6.12 22.34
C PHE A 129 11.28 6.38 23.86
N ASN A 130 10.88 5.43 24.69
CA ASN A 130 10.85 5.53 26.15
C ASN A 130 11.91 4.68 26.85
N VAL A 131 12.88 4.12 26.12
CA VAL A 131 14.00 3.35 26.68
C VAL A 131 15.19 4.29 26.87
N GLU A 132 15.79 4.27 28.06
CA GLU A 132 17.04 4.99 28.35
C GLU A 132 18.27 4.15 27.93
N GLY A 133 19.20 4.76 27.19
CA GLY A 133 20.41 4.10 26.65
C GLY A 133 20.34 3.79 25.15
N GLU A 134 21.45 3.32 24.56
CA GLU A 134 21.48 2.85 23.17
C GLU A 134 20.95 1.40 23.09
N LEU A 135 20.14 1.12 22.06
CA LEU A 135 19.67 -0.23 21.68
C LEU A 135 20.64 -0.91 20.71
#